data_AF-A0A067MCW1-F1
#
_entry.id   AF-A0A067MCW1-F1
#
_cell.length_a   1.000
_cell.length_b   1.000
_cell.length_c   1.000
_cell.angle_alpha   90.00
_cell.angle_beta   90.00
_cell.angle_gamma   90.00
#
_symmetry.space_group_name_H-M   'P 1'
#
loop_
_entity.id
_entity.type
_entity.pdbx_description
1 polymer ?
#
loop_
_entity_poly.entity_id
_entity_poly.type
_entity_poly.pdbx_seq_one_letter_code
_entity_poly.pdbx_strand_id
1 'polypeptide(L)'
;PLTRTRFLQRLSEAIKSAGLDPLQGHGIRIGSTLMYLLRGLSFKAVKTMGRWASNAFQLYLRKHAQILAPYIQANPILNEAFARIALPPVR
;
A
#
# COMPACT_ATOMS: atom_id res chain seq x y z
N PRO A 1 19.31 -4.06 21.60
CA PRO A 1 18.40 -4.05 20.41
C PRO A 1 16.99 -3.56 20.78
N LEU A 2 16.35 -2.79 19.91
CA LEU A 2 14.97 -2.35 20.10
C LEU A 2 14.00 -3.52 19.88
N THR A 3 13.17 -3.85 20.87
CA THR A 3 12.17 -4.92 20.73
C THR A 3 10.90 -4.39 20.08
N ARG A 4 10.14 -5.28 19.41
CA ARG A 4 8.82 -4.97 18.86
C ARG A 4 7.90 -4.33 19.91
N THR A 5 7.84 -4.92 21.11
CA THR A 5 6.97 -4.45 22.19
C THR A 5 7.33 -3.04 22.64
N ARG A 6 8.62 -2.76 22.87
CA ARG A 6 9.08 -1.43 23.27
C ARG A 6 8.83 -0.38 22.18
N PHE A 7 9.06 -0.73 20.91
CA PHE A 7 8.76 0.16 19.80
C PHE A 7 7.26 0.50 19.73
N LEU A 8 6.39 -0.51 19.77
CA LEU A 8 4.94 -0.30 19.71
C LEU A 8 4.41 0.46 20.92
N GLN A 9 4.97 0.23 22.11
CA GLN A 9 4.63 0.99 23.31
C GLN A 9 4.92 2.48 23.12
N ARG A 10 6.15 2.82 22.69
CA ARG A 10 6.54 4.22 22.43
C ARG A 10 5.69 4.90 21.37
N LEU A 11 5.36 4.17 20.31
CA LEU A 11 4.50 4.69 19.26
C LEU A 11 3.07 4.90 19.77
N SER A 12 2.54 3.98 20.58
CA SER A 12 1.21 4.13 21.18
C SER A 12 1.13 5.34 22.11
N GLU A 13 2.17 5.59 22.91
CA GLU A 13 2.28 6.79 23.74
C GLU A 13 2.20 8.06 22.88
N ALA A 14 3.00 8.15 21.81
CA ALA A 14 3.01 9.30 20.91
C ALA A 14 1.67 9.52 20.19
N ILE A 15 1.03 8.44 19.72
CA ILE A 15 -0.29 8.48 19.05
C ILE A 15 -1.36 9.00 20.02
N LYS A 16 -1.36 8.53 21.26
CA LYS A 16 -2.30 9.00 22.30
C LYS A 16 -2.07 10.48 22.64
N SER A 17 -0.81 10.91 22.76
CA SER A 17 -0.49 12.32 22.98
C SER A 17 -0.93 13.22 21.82
N ALA A 18 -1.05 12.69 20.61
CA ALA A 18 -1.61 13.38 19.46
C ALA A 18 -3.16 13.33 19.38
N GLY A 19 -3.84 12.73 20.36
CA GLY A 19 -5.30 12.60 20.37
C GLY A 19 -5.85 11.61 19.33
N LEU A 20 -5.02 10.70 18.84
CA LEU A 20 -5.38 9.71 17.83
C LEU A 20 -5.61 8.33 18.46
N ASP A 21 -6.39 7.49 17.78
CA ASP A 21 -6.61 6.12 18.22
C ASP A 21 -5.36 5.25 18.06
N PRO A 22 -5.03 4.39 19.04
CA PRO A 22 -3.89 3.48 18.97
C PRO A 22 -3.95 2.57 17.74
N LEU A 23 -2.86 2.52 16.98
CA LEU A 23 -2.72 1.65 15.81
C LEU A 23 -2.00 0.35 16.16
N GLN A 24 -2.51 -0.76 15.63
CA GLN A 24 -1.81 -2.04 15.71
C GLN A 24 -0.61 -2.08 14.77
N GLY A 25 0.43 -2.85 15.13
CA GLY A 25 1.63 -3.04 14.32
C GLY A 25 1.35 -3.46 12.87
N HIS A 26 0.34 -4.33 12.66
CA HIS A 26 -0.07 -4.74 11.33
C HIS A 26 -0.73 -3.60 10.53
N GLY A 27 -1.57 -2.80 11.18
CA GLY A 27 -2.20 -1.62 10.59
C GLY A 27 -1.17 -0.60 10.11
N ILE A 28 -0.07 -0.40 10.85
CA ILE A 28 1.03 0.47 10.44
C ILE A 28 1.67 -0.01 9.13
N ARG A 29 1.87 -1.32 8.96
CA ARG A 29 2.41 -1.85 7.68
C ARG A 29 1.47 -1.61 6.51
N ILE A 30 0.16 -1.79 6.69
CA ILE A 30 -0.84 -1.50 5.65
C ILE A 30 -0.84 0.00 5.31
N GLY A 31 -0.87 0.84 6.35
CA GLY A 31 -0.84 2.29 6.21
C GLY A 31 0.39 2.79 5.47
N SER A 32 1.58 2.30 5.83
CA SER A 32 2.83 2.67 5.14
C SER A 32 2.85 2.21 3.68
N THR A 33 2.41 0.98 3.38
CA THR A 33 2.26 0.50 1.99
C THR A 33 1.37 1.44 1.19
N LEU A 34 0.18 1.74 1.71
CA LEU A 34 -0.76 2.65 1.06
C LEU A 34 -0.16 4.05 0.87
N MET A 35 0.48 4.59 1.91
CA MET A 35 1.10 5.91 1.90
C MET A 35 2.16 6.04 0.80
N TYR A 36 3.04 5.04 0.66
CA TYR A 36 4.10 5.06 -0.35
C TYR A 36 3.55 4.92 -1.77
N LEU A 37 2.57 4.05 -1.98
CA LEU A 37 1.96 3.86 -3.29
C LEU A 37 1.20 5.11 -3.75
N LEU A 38 0.47 5.78 -2.85
CA LEU A 38 -0.17 7.05 -3.14
C LEU A 38 0.82 8.19 -3.43
N ARG A 39 2.07 8.06 -2.99
CA ARG A 39 3.18 8.97 -3.34
C ARG A 39 3.90 8.59 -4.64
N GLY A 40 3.37 7.62 -5.39
CA GLY A 40 3.90 7.23 -6.69
C GLY A 40 5.08 6.26 -6.64
N LEU A 41 5.40 5.67 -5.49
CA LEU A 41 6.43 4.63 -5.45
C LEU A 41 5.95 3.38 -6.17
N SER A 42 6.86 2.71 -6.89
CA SER A 42 6.54 1.48 -7.58
C SER A 42 6.26 0.32 -6.62
N PHE A 43 5.49 -0.67 -7.07
CA PHE A 43 5.29 -1.91 -6.32
C PHE A 43 6.60 -2.60 -5.95
N LYS A 44 7.61 -2.56 -6.83
CA LYS A 44 8.93 -3.12 -6.57
C LYS A 44 9.63 -2.39 -5.40
N ALA A 45 9.59 -1.06 -5.39
CA ALA A 45 10.19 -0.27 -4.31
C ALA A 45 9.51 -0.56 -2.96
N VAL A 46 8.17 -0.58 -2.92
CA VAL A 46 7.42 -0.88 -1.70
C VAL A 46 7.67 -2.31 -1.22
N LYS A 47 7.73 -3.29 -2.15
CA LYS A 47 8.08 -4.68 -1.85
C LYS A 47 9.46 -4.79 -1.18
N THR A 48 10.46 -4.08 -1.72
CA THR A 48 11.82 -4.01 -1.15
C THR A 48 11.82 -3.37 0.23
N MET A 49 11.18 -2.20 0.39
CA MET A 49 11.15 -1.47 1.67
C MET A 49 10.50 -2.27 2.79
N GLY A 50 9.40 -2.98 2.52
CA GLY A 50 8.78 -3.84 3.53
C GLY A 50 9.37 -5.25 3.61
N ARG A 51 10.49 -5.50 2.93
CA ARG A 51 11.27 -6.75 2.98
C ARG A 51 10.43 -7.99 2.66
N TRP A 52 9.51 -7.86 1.71
CA TRP A 52 8.70 -8.98 1.26
C TRP A 52 9.44 -9.77 0.19
N ALA A 53 9.74 -11.04 0.48
CA ALA A 53 10.30 -11.95 -0.53
C ALA A 53 9.26 -12.31 -1.60
N SER A 54 8.02 -12.55 -1.19
CA SER A 54 6.90 -12.95 -2.06
C SER A 54 5.95 -11.80 -2.38
N ASN A 55 4.90 -12.08 -3.14
CA ASN A 55 3.84 -11.12 -3.47
C ASN A 55 2.81 -10.92 -2.34
N ALA A 56 3.06 -11.43 -1.13
CA ALA A 56 2.18 -11.27 0.02
C ALA A 56 1.88 -9.80 0.39
N PHE A 57 2.71 -8.85 -0.04
CA PHE A 57 2.44 -7.42 0.11
C PHE A 57 1.16 -6.97 -0.63
N GLN A 58 0.72 -7.71 -1.65
CA GLN A 58 -0.50 -7.39 -2.40
C GLN A 58 -1.76 -7.42 -1.52
N LEU A 59 -1.76 -8.25 -0.46
CA LEU A 59 -2.85 -8.29 0.54
C LEU A 59 -2.99 -6.97 1.33
N TYR A 60 -1.97 -6.12 1.27
CA TYR A 60 -1.90 -4.83 1.96
C TYR A 60 -2.35 -3.68 1.04
N LEU A 61 -2.67 -3.95 -0.23
CA LEU A 61 -3.19 -2.95 -1.15
C LEU A 61 -4.58 -2.49 -0.69
N ARG A 62 -4.79 -1.18 -0.71
CA ARG A 62 -6.05 -0.50 -0.39
C ARG A 62 -6.24 0.60 -1.44
N LYS A 63 -7.46 1.15 -1.58
CA LYS A 63 -7.73 2.18 -2.61
C LYS A 63 -7.30 1.73 -4.02
N HIS A 64 -7.67 0.50 -4.40
CA HIS A 64 -7.20 -0.18 -5.59
C HIS A 64 -7.26 0.66 -6.87
N ALA A 65 -8.36 1.37 -7.13
CA ALA A 65 -8.46 2.23 -8.31
C ALA A 65 -7.38 3.32 -8.34
N GLN A 66 -7.14 4.01 -7.22
CA GLN A 66 -6.14 5.08 -7.13
C GLN A 66 -4.71 4.56 -7.28
N ILE A 67 -4.44 3.33 -6.81
CA ILE A 67 -3.11 2.72 -6.90
C ILE A 67 -2.87 2.07 -8.26
N LEU A 68 -3.86 1.36 -8.80
CA LEU A 68 -3.71 0.55 -10.01
C LEU A 68 -3.89 1.36 -11.28
N ALA A 69 -4.74 2.40 -11.30
CA ALA A 69 -4.97 3.18 -12.51
C ALA A 69 -3.67 3.75 -13.12
N PRO A 70 -2.77 4.41 -12.35
CA PRO A 70 -1.51 4.91 -12.90
C PRO A 70 -0.61 3.78 -13.42
N TYR A 71 -0.62 2.63 -12.74
CA TYR A 71 0.19 1.48 -13.11
C TYR A 71 -0.31 0.80 -14.40
N ILE A 72 -1.62 0.68 -14.55
CA ILE A 72 -2.27 0.14 -15.75
C ILE A 72 -2.04 1.08 -16.93
N GLN A 73 -2.31 2.38 -16.75
CA GLN A 73 -2.19 3.39 -17.79
C GLN A 73 -0.75 3.58 -18.28
N ALA A 74 0.25 3.41 -17.40
CA ALA A 74 1.66 3.48 -17.78
C ALA A 74 2.14 2.31 -18.65
N ASN A 75 1.36 1.23 -18.76
CA ASN A 75 1.67 0.08 -19.59
C ASN A 75 0.61 -0.08 -20.70
N PRO A 76 0.91 0.30 -21.95
CA PRO A 76 -0.07 0.28 -23.05
C PRO A 76 -0.75 -1.08 -23.26
N ILE A 77 0.00 -2.17 -23.15
CA ILE A 77 -0.51 -3.54 -23.34
C ILE A 77 -1.52 -3.89 -22.24
N LEU A 78 -1.16 -3.58 -20.99
CA LEU A 78 -2.04 -3.83 -19.84
C LEU A 78 -3.27 -2.91 -19.88
N ASN A 79 -3.09 -1.65 -20.29
CA ASN A 79 -4.17 -0.69 -20.44
C ASN A 79 -5.18 -1.14 -21.49
N GLU A 80 -4.72 -1.60 -22.65
CA GLU A 80 -5.59 -2.13 -23.70
C GLU A 80 -6.33 -3.39 -23.24
N ALA A 81 -5.62 -4.32 -22.59
CA ALA A 81 -6.23 -5.52 -22.02
C ALA A 81 -7.30 -5.18 -20.96
N PHE A 82 -7.02 -4.22 -20.09
CA PHE A 82 -7.98 -3.75 -19.09
C PHE A 82 -9.18 -3.07 -19.75
N ALA A 83 -8.97 -2.19 -20.74
CA ALA A 83 -10.03 -1.49 -21.45
C ALA A 83 -11.02 -2.45 -22.11
N ARG A 84 -10.53 -3.54 -22.73
CA ARG A 84 -11.40 -4.59 -23.33
C ARG A 84 -12.32 -5.28 -22.32
N ILE A 85 -11.91 -5.37 -21.06
CA ILE A 85 -12.68 -6.02 -20.00
C ILE A 85 -13.59 -5.03 -19.28
N ALA A 86 -13.10 -3.82 -19.05
CA ALA A 86 -13.75 -2.84 -18.18
C ALA A 86 -14.70 -1.89 -18.90
N LEU A 87 -14.51 -1.66 -20.20
CA LEU A 87 -15.38 -0.77 -20.99
C LEU A 87 -16.44 -1.57 -21.74
N PRO A 88 -17.67 -1.05 -21.83
CA PRO A 88 -18.68 -1.64 -22.70
C PRO A 88 -18.24 -1.57 -24.17
N PRO A 89 -18.70 -2.50 -25.02
CA PRO A 89 -18.42 -2.44 -26.46
C PRO A 89 -18.93 -1.10 -27.02
N VAL A 90 -18.11 -0.47 -27.87
CA VAL A 90 -18.48 0.75 -28.58
C VAL A 90 -19.68 0.41 -29.47
N ARG A 91 -20.81 1.09 -29.25
CA ARG A 91 -21.99 1.02 -30.12
C ARG A 91 -21.79 1.84 -31.37
#